data_AF-A0A2V6BG53-F1
#
_entry.id   AF-A0A2V6BG53-F1
#
_cell.length_a   1.000
_cell.length_b   1.000
_cell.length_c   1.000
_cell.angle_alpha   90.00
_cell.angle_beta   90.00
_cell.angle_gamma   90.00
#
_symmetry.space_group_name_H-M   'P 1'
#
loop_
_entity.id
_entity.type
_entity.pdbx_description
1 polymer ?
#
loop_
_entity_poly.entity_id
_entity_poly.type
_entity_poly.pdbx_seq_one_letter_code
_entity_poly.pdbx_strand_id
1 'polypeptide(L)'
;LVILQYFINDAEPVPTERKLFLVDRSYLVAYTVSRFDSMLRLTGTRPNWKDYYASLYEDGRPGLEAAKQALAKLASRTNEDGTKLLVTILPELREINGEYPFAAAHQKIKDALSANHVPVLDLIDGLRGHGPESTLWVTKADDHPNGKANTLVAAQVLRWVVDTLQADLKRAGVRAHHFGNSRFNMTKARRWTGLAAALGGVRAGMYRPISAAGISIQSTLSFSSMRERQVRGKM
;
A
#
# COMPACT_ATOMS: atom_id res chain seq x y z
N LEU A 1 -1.30 -7.11 15.09
CA LEU A 1 -2.07 -6.14 14.28
C LEU A 1 -1.60 -6.30 12.84
N VAL A 2 -2.54 -6.52 11.93
CA VAL A 2 -2.32 -6.51 10.48
C VAL A 2 -2.98 -5.25 9.93
N ILE A 3 -2.29 -4.55 9.04
CA ILE A 3 -2.83 -3.40 8.31
C ILE A 3 -2.70 -3.71 6.83
N LEU A 4 -3.83 -3.83 6.14
CA LEU A 4 -3.89 -3.99 4.69
C LEU A 4 -4.21 -2.64 4.06
N GLN A 5 -3.37 -2.17 3.14
CA GLN A 5 -3.70 -1.03 2.29
C GLN A 5 -4.28 -1.53 0.98
N TYR A 6 -5.58 -1.32 0.81
CA TYR A 6 -6.34 -1.66 -0.37
C TYR A 6 -6.30 -0.50 -1.37
N PHE A 7 -6.00 -0.79 -2.63
CA PHE A 7 -6.07 0.16 -3.74
C PHE A 7 -7.10 -0.28 -4.77
N ILE A 8 -7.62 0.67 -5.56
CA ILE A 8 -8.71 0.41 -6.52
C ILE A 8 -8.38 -0.70 -7.54
N ASN A 9 -7.10 -0.87 -7.88
CA ASN A 9 -6.67 -1.92 -8.80
C ASN A 9 -6.64 -3.33 -8.17
N ASP A 10 -6.82 -3.48 -6.85
CA ASP A 10 -6.82 -4.79 -6.19
C ASP A 10 -8.04 -5.64 -6.57
N ALA A 11 -9.07 -5.04 -7.18
CA ALA A 11 -10.18 -5.76 -7.80
C ALA A 11 -9.83 -6.33 -9.19
N GLU A 12 -8.68 -5.99 -9.76
CA GLU A 12 -8.23 -6.51 -11.06
C GLU A 12 -7.85 -7.99 -10.93
N PRO A 13 -8.40 -8.88 -11.77
CA PRO A 13 -7.90 -10.24 -11.90
C PRO A 13 -6.41 -10.21 -12.28
N VAL A 14 -5.59 -11.02 -11.62
CA VAL A 14 -4.14 -11.08 -11.90
C VAL A 14 -3.91 -11.21 -13.42
N PRO A 15 -3.30 -10.20 -14.07
CA PRO A 15 -3.14 -10.20 -15.51
C PRO A 15 -2.22 -11.33 -15.94
N THR A 16 -2.56 -11.99 -17.04
CA THR A 16 -1.66 -12.95 -17.68
C THR A 16 -0.63 -12.21 -18.53
N GLU A 17 0.66 -12.48 -18.31
CA GLU A 17 1.72 -11.88 -19.12
C GLU A 17 1.49 -12.18 -20.61
N ARG A 18 1.29 -11.13 -21.40
CA ARG A 18 1.26 -11.25 -22.86
C ARG A 18 2.68 -11.03 -23.38
N LYS A 19 3.34 -12.11 -23.79
CA LYS A 19 4.68 -12.01 -24.41
C LYS A 19 4.55 -11.65 -25.87
N LEU A 20 4.94 -10.42 -26.21
CA LEU A 20 4.99 -9.93 -27.58
C LEU A 20 6.46 -9.85 -27.99
N PHE A 21 6.89 -10.79 -28.83
CA PHE A 21 8.30 -11.04 -29.17
C PHE A 21 9.14 -9.79 -29.45
N LEU A 22 8.60 -8.80 -30.17
CA LEU A 22 9.31 -7.57 -30.50
C LEU A 22 9.20 -6.47 -29.44
N VAL A 23 8.06 -6.40 -28.74
CA VAL A 23 7.85 -5.41 -27.67
C VAL A 23 8.80 -5.70 -26.51
N ASP A 24 8.98 -6.98 -26.17
CA ASP A 24 9.80 -7.41 -25.05
C ASP A 24 11.33 -7.31 -25.32
N ARG A 25 11.73 -7.06 -26.57
CA ARG A 25 13.14 -7.09 -27.02
C ARG A 25 13.65 -5.80 -27.61
N SER A 26 12.79 -4.80 -27.81
CA SER A 26 13.18 -3.52 -28.41
C SER A 26 12.50 -2.35 -27.73
N TYR A 27 13.32 -1.50 -27.10
CA TYR A 27 12.87 -0.25 -26.49
C TYR A 27 12.17 0.68 -27.50
N LEU A 28 12.66 0.73 -28.75
CA LEU A 28 12.05 1.56 -29.79
C LEU A 28 10.64 1.07 -30.14
N VAL A 29 10.45 -0.26 -30.24
CA VAL A 29 9.13 -0.85 -30.52
C VAL A 29 8.20 -0.61 -29.34
N ALA A 30 8.64 -0.89 -28.11
CA ALA A 30 7.85 -0.65 -26.90
C ALA A 30 7.43 0.82 -26.77
N TYR A 31 8.37 1.75 -27.01
CA TYR A 31 8.09 3.18 -27.02
C TYR A 31 7.05 3.54 -28.08
N THR A 32 7.24 3.10 -29.33
CA THR A 32 6.33 3.41 -30.44
C THR A 32 4.92 2.87 -30.18
N VAL A 33 4.81 1.63 -29.72
CA VAL A 33 3.53 1.01 -29.35
C VAL A 33 2.86 1.78 -28.21
N SER A 34 3.60 2.18 -27.17
CA SER A 34 3.03 2.97 -26.06
C SER A 34 2.52 4.35 -26.50
N ARG A 35 3.19 5.00 -27.45
CA ARG A 35 2.76 6.30 -28.00
C ARG A 35 1.51 6.16 -28.86
N PHE A 36 1.44 5.10 -29.66
CA PHE A 36 0.24 4.79 -30.43
C PHE A 36 -0.95 4.45 -29.51
N ASP A 37 -0.75 3.66 -28.45
CA ASP A 37 -1.79 3.40 -27.44
C ASP A 37 -2.27 4.69 -26.76
N SER A 38 -1.34 5.55 -26.38
CA SER A 38 -1.67 6.86 -25.78
C SER A 38 -2.53 7.70 -26.73
N MET A 39 -2.20 7.71 -28.02
CA MET A 39 -3.01 8.41 -29.04
C MET A 39 -4.42 7.83 -29.14
N LEU A 40 -4.57 6.50 -29.17
CA LEU A 40 -5.88 5.84 -29.23
C LEU A 40 -6.76 6.11 -28.00
N ARG A 41 -6.16 6.29 -26.82
CA ARG A 41 -6.90 6.69 -25.60
C ARG A 41 -7.37 8.14 -25.67
N LEU A 42 -6.57 9.05 -26.24
CA LEU A 42 -6.97 10.44 -26.45
C LEU A 42 -8.10 10.58 -27.47
N THR A 43 -8.16 9.70 -28.48
CA THR A 43 -9.25 9.68 -29.47
C THR A 43 -10.51 8.94 -28.99
N GLY A 44 -10.53 8.47 -27.73
CA GLY A 44 -11.65 7.72 -27.14
C GLY A 44 -11.82 6.30 -27.69
N THR A 45 -10.85 5.81 -28.46
CA THR A 45 -10.89 4.47 -29.09
C THR A 45 -10.54 3.36 -28.09
N ARG A 46 -9.93 3.70 -26.95
CA ARG A 46 -9.66 2.79 -25.83
C ARG A 46 -10.18 3.41 -24.52
N PRO A 47 -10.62 2.57 -23.54
CA PRO A 47 -11.07 3.07 -22.24
C PRO A 47 -10.02 3.97 -21.60
N ASN A 48 -10.45 5.11 -21.06
CA ASN A 48 -9.59 5.91 -20.22
C ASN A 48 -9.41 5.21 -18.86
N TRP A 49 -8.50 5.72 -18.04
CA TRP A 49 -8.18 5.14 -16.75
C TRP A 49 -9.37 5.13 -15.77
N LYS A 50 -10.27 6.12 -15.84
CA LYS A 50 -11.48 6.17 -15.01
C LYS A 50 -12.46 5.07 -15.37
N ASP A 51 -12.76 4.94 -16.67
CA ASP A 51 -13.68 3.93 -17.18
C ASP A 51 -13.16 2.53 -16.86
N TYR A 52 -11.84 2.34 -17.05
CA TYR A 52 -11.17 1.10 -16.72
C TYR A 52 -11.33 0.76 -15.23
N TYR A 53 -10.96 1.66 -14.31
CA TYR A 53 -11.11 1.38 -12.88
C TYR A 53 -12.56 1.23 -12.44
N ALA A 54 -13.47 2.07 -12.93
CA ALA A 54 -14.89 1.95 -12.64
C ALA A 54 -15.45 0.58 -13.07
N SER A 55 -15.02 0.07 -14.22
CA SER A 55 -15.47 -1.23 -14.75
C SER A 55 -15.06 -2.42 -13.88
N LEU A 56 -13.98 -2.30 -13.08
CA LEU A 56 -13.58 -3.34 -12.13
C LEU A 56 -14.61 -3.54 -11.01
N TYR A 57 -15.42 -2.51 -10.73
CA TYR A 57 -16.38 -2.48 -9.63
C TYR A 57 -17.83 -2.65 -10.07
N GLU A 58 -18.09 -2.98 -11.34
CA GLU A 58 -19.43 -3.36 -11.79
C GLU A 58 -19.91 -4.63 -11.04
N ASP A 59 -21.22 -4.72 -10.80
CA ASP A 59 -21.77 -5.87 -10.07
C ASP A 59 -21.61 -7.17 -10.87
N GLY A 60 -21.29 -8.26 -10.16
CA GLY A 60 -21.04 -9.56 -10.78
C GLY A 60 -19.67 -9.72 -11.45
N ARG A 61 -18.79 -8.70 -11.40
CA ARG A 61 -17.41 -8.84 -11.88
C ARG A 61 -16.65 -9.88 -11.05
N PRO A 62 -16.05 -10.92 -11.68
CA PRO A 62 -15.35 -11.97 -10.95
C PRO A 62 -14.20 -11.45 -10.07
N GLY A 63 -13.48 -10.41 -10.54
CA GLY A 63 -12.38 -9.79 -9.79
C GLY A 63 -12.85 -9.11 -8.50
N LEU A 64 -13.95 -8.35 -8.56
CA LEU A 64 -14.55 -7.74 -7.38
C LEU A 64 -15.01 -8.80 -6.35
N GLU A 65 -15.68 -9.85 -6.80
CA GLU A 65 -16.14 -10.92 -5.91
C GLU A 65 -14.96 -11.68 -5.30
N ALA A 66 -13.90 -11.93 -6.07
CA ALA A 66 -12.66 -12.53 -5.56
C ALA A 66 -11.99 -11.63 -4.51
N ALA A 67 -11.95 -10.32 -4.73
CA ALA A 67 -11.42 -9.36 -3.76
C ALA A 67 -12.24 -9.37 -2.45
N LYS A 68 -13.57 -9.33 -2.53
CA LYS A 68 -14.46 -9.43 -1.36
C LYS A 68 -14.23 -10.74 -0.58
N GLN A 69 -14.12 -11.86 -1.28
CA GLN A 69 -13.84 -13.17 -0.66
C GLN A 69 -12.46 -13.21 0.00
N ALA A 70 -11.43 -12.62 -0.62
CA ALA A 70 -10.09 -12.53 -0.04
C ALA A 70 -10.08 -11.69 1.24
N LEU A 71 -10.79 -10.55 1.25
CA LEU A 71 -10.96 -9.70 2.43
C LEU A 71 -11.67 -10.45 3.56
N ALA A 72 -12.77 -11.15 3.26
CA ALA A 72 -13.50 -11.97 4.24
C ALA A 72 -12.62 -13.10 4.81
N LYS A 73 -11.83 -13.76 3.96
CA LYS A 73 -10.89 -14.80 4.37
C LYS A 73 -9.80 -14.24 5.29
N LEU A 74 -9.24 -13.07 4.96
CA LEU A 74 -8.25 -12.40 5.82
C LEU A 74 -8.87 -12.02 7.17
N ALA A 75 -10.10 -11.53 7.18
CA ALA A 75 -10.85 -11.22 8.40
C ALA A 75 -11.03 -12.46 9.29
N SER A 76 -11.48 -13.59 8.71
CA SER A 76 -11.62 -14.86 9.45
C SER A 76 -10.31 -15.31 10.07
N ARG A 77 -9.22 -15.33 9.28
CA ARG A 77 -7.90 -15.78 9.76
C ARG A 77 -7.35 -14.91 10.88
N THR A 78 -7.44 -13.59 10.73
CA THR A 78 -6.97 -12.66 11.76
C THR A 78 -7.80 -12.78 13.03
N ASN A 79 -9.12 -12.99 12.92
CA ASN A 79 -9.99 -13.24 14.07
C ASN A 79 -9.68 -14.58 14.78
N GLU A 80 -9.47 -15.67 14.03
CA GLU A 80 -9.05 -16.99 14.54
C GLU A 80 -7.75 -16.89 15.36
N ASP A 81 -6.79 -16.11 14.88
CA ASP A 81 -5.49 -15.92 15.52
C ASP A 81 -5.49 -14.86 16.65
N GLY A 82 -6.66 -14.28 16.98
CA GLY A 82 -6.75 -13.16 17.93
C GLY A 82 -6.00 -11.89 17.49
N THR A 83 -5.67 -11.80 16.21
CA THR A 83 -4.93 -10.69 15.61
C THR A 83 -5.89 -9.62 15.10
N LYS A 84 -5.71 -8.37 15.56
CA LYS A 84 -6.47 -7.23 15.02
C LYS A 84 -6.15 -7.01 13.54
N LEU A 85 -7.17 -6.68 12.76
CA LEU A 85 -7.06 -6.29 11.35
C LEU A 85 -7.59 -4.86 11.17
N LEU A 86 -6.87 -4.04 10.43
CA LEU A 86 -7.34 -2.78 9.84
C LEU A 86 -7.20 -2.88 8.33
N VAL A 87 -8.22 -2.43 7.60
CA VAL A 87 -8.10 -2.20 6.16
C VAL A 87 -8.16 -0.70 5.88
N THR A 88 -7.16 -0.17 5.19
CA THR A 88 -7.15 1.22 4.75
C THR A 88 -7.42 1.28 3.25
N ILE A 89 -8.25 2.20 2.79
CA ILE A 89 -8.48 2.42 1.36
C ILE A 89 -7.62 3.60 0.92
N LEU A 90 -6.61 3.33 0.08
CA LEU A 90 -5.80 4.36 -0.55
C LEU A 90 -6.58 4.91 -1.75
N PRO A 91 -6.91 6.22 -1.80
CA PRO A 91 -7.57 6.79 -2.96
C PRO A 91 -6.63 6.85 -4.16
N GLU A 92 -7.22 6.82 -5.34
CA GLU A 92 -6.57 7.33 -6.54
C GLU A 92 -6.35 8.84 -6.39
N LEU A 93 -5.13 9.31 -6.67
CA LEU A 93 -4.74 10.69 -6.37
C LEU A 93 -5.21 11.70 -7.42
N ARG A 94 -5.51 11.25 -8.64
CA ARG A 94 -6.11 12.10 -9.67
C ARG A 94 -7.57 12.41 -9.34
N GLU A 95 -7.92 13.68 -9.50
CA GLU A 95 -9.22 14.26 -9.21
C GLU A 95 -9.67 14.10 -7.75
N ILE A 96 -8.70 13.87 -6.84
CA ILE A 96 -8.97 13.69 -5.42
C ILE A 96 -9.60 14.93 -4.78
N ASN A 97 -9.28 16.14 -5.26
CA ASN A 97 -9.81 17.39 -4.69
C ASN A 97 -11.19 17.78 -5.25
N GLY A 98 -11.64 17.13 -6.33
CA GLY A 98 -12.91 17.42 -7.00
C GLY A 98 -14.03 16.45 -6.60
N GLU A 99 -14.97 16.27 -7.54
CA GLU A 99 -15.93 15.17 -7.49
C GLU A 99 -15.18 13.84 -7.71
N TYR A 100 -14.85 13.18 -6.61
CA TYR A 100 -13.99 11.99 -6.67
C TYR A 100 -14.69 10.84 -7.42
N PRO A 101 -14.12 10.35 -8.53
CA PRO A 101 -14.82 9.45 -9.45
C PRO A 101 -15.04 8.03 -8.88
N PHE A 102 -14.36 7.66 -7.79
CA PHE A 102 -14.42 6.29 -7.24
C PHE A 102 -15.05 6.19 -5.86
N ALA A 103 -15.85 7.19 -5.47
CA ALA A 103 -16.61 7.13 -4.21
C ALA A 103 -17.48 5.86 -4.13
N ALA A 104 -18.13 5.48 -5.24
CA ALA A 104 -18.93 4.26 -5.31
C ALA A 104 -18.08 2.98 -5.14
N ALA A 105 -16.90 2.91 -5.76
CA ALA A 105 -15.99 1.78 -5.62
C ALA A 105 -15.48 1.63 -4.16
N HIS A 106 -15.10 2.75 -3.53
CA HIS A 106 -14.75 2.78 -2.11
C HIS A 106 -15.90 2.25 -1.25
N GLN A 107 -17.13 2.68 -1.51
CA GLN A 107 -18.30 2.24 -0.74
C GLN A 107 -18.53 0.74 -0.83
N LYS A 108 -18.41 0.13 -2.02
CA LYS A 108 -18.56 -1.33 -2.18
C LYS A 108 -17.57 -2.12 -1.32
N ILE A 109 -16.34 -1.64 -1.17
CA ILE A 109 -15.32 -2.27 -0.32
C ILE A 109 -15.59 -2.02 1.16
N LYS A 110 -16.00 -0.80 1.54
CA LYS A 110 -16.43 -0.49 2.91
C LYS A 110 -17.59 -1.39 3.36
N ASP A 111 -18.57 -1.61 2.49
CA ASP A 111 -19.73 -2.47 2.77
C ASP A 111 -19.30 -3.92 2.97
N ALA A 112 -18.42 -4.44 2.10
CA ALA A 112 -17.87 -5.79 2.22
C ALA A 112 -17.07 -5.99 3.53
N LEU A 113 -16.28 -4.99 3.94
CA LEU A 113 -15.52 -5.02 5.18
C LEU A 113 -16.43 -4.91 6.41
N SER A 114 -17.44 -4.04 6.36
CA SER A 114 -18.40 -3.84 7.44
C SER A 114 -19.22 -5.09 7.71
N ALA A 115 -19.62 -5.82 6.66
CA ALA A 115 -20.30 -7.11 6.78
C ALA A 115 -19.46 -8.16 7.55
N ASN A 116 -18.13 -8.01 7.56
CA ASN A 116 -17.19 -8.86 8.28
C ASN A 116 -16.69 -8.24 9.59
N HIS A 117 -17.31 -7.14 10.07
CA HIS A 117 -16.91 -6.40 11.27
C HIS A 117 -15.44 -5.93 11.25
N VAL A 118 -14.87 -5.71 10.06
CA VAL A 118 -13.50 -5.23 9.90
C VAL A 118 -13.50 -3.70 9.94
N PRO A 119 -12.71 -3.04 10.81
CA PRO A 119 -12.57 -1.61 10.77
C PRO A 119 -11.93 -1.17 9.46
N VAL A 120 -12.50 -0.13 8.86
CA VAL A 120 -12.03 0.46 7.60
C VAL A 120 -11.66 1.93 7.80
N LEU A 121 -10.52 2.34 7.25
CA LEU A 121 -10.07 3.73 7.21
C LEU A 121 -9.95 4.18 5.75
N ASP A 122 -10.86 5.03 5.28
CA ASP A 122 -10.71 5.67 3.97
C ASP A 122 -9.74 6.84 4.09
N LEU A 123 -8.63 6.76 3.36
CA LEU A 123 -7.53 7.73 3.48
C LEU A 123 -7.77 9.01 2.69
N ILE A 124 -8.87 9.10 1.94
CA ILE A 124 -9.18 10.24 1.07
C ILE A 124 -9.23 11.57 1.82
N ASP A 125 -9.81 11.60 3.01
CA ASP A 125 -10.02 12.85 3.74
C ASP A 125 -8.72 13.48 4.23
N GLY A 126 -7.72 12.68 4.60
CA GLY A 126 -6.40 13.20 4.96
C GLY A 126 -5.44 13.39 3.80
N LEU A 127 -5.87 13.14 2.56
CA LEU A 127 -5.10 13.44 1.34
C LEU A 127 -5.68 14.63 0.56
N ARG A 128 -6.98 14.90 0.70
CA ARG A 128 -7.65 16.07 0.12
C ARG A 128 -7.16 17.39 0.70
N GLY A 129 -7.23 18.45 -0.10
CA GLY A 129 -7.02 19.83 0.37
C GLY A 129 -5.55 20.20 0.61
N HIS A 130 -4.59 19.38 0.16
CA HIS A 130 -3.15 19.64 0.35
C HIS A 130 -2.47 20.37 -0.83
N GLY A 131 -3.23 21.19 -1.56
CA GLY A 131 -2.78 21.90 -2.76
C GLY A 131 -3.08 21.13 -4.06
N PRO A 132 -2.44 21.48 -5.19
CA PRO A 132 -2.61 20.73 -6.43
C PRO A 132 -2.27 19.26 -6.24
N GLU A 133 -3.09 18.39 -6.83
CA GLU A 133 -3.00 16.93 -6.67
C GLU A 133 -1.64 16.39 -7.12
N SER A 134 -1.06 17.01 -8.15
CA SER A 134 0.29 16.72 -8.64
C SER A 134 1.40 16.91 -7.61
N THR A 135 1.14 17.63 -6.51
CA THR A 135 2.08 17.74 -5.39
C THR A 135 2.11 16.49 -4.50
N LEU A 136 1.17 15.57 -4.69
CA LEU A 136 1.09 14.27 -4.01
C LEU A 136 1.69 13.14 -4.85
N TRP A 137 2.06 13.40 -6.10
CA TRP A 137 2.58 12.42 -7.06
C TRP A 137 4.11 12.36 -7.05
N VAL A 138 4.70 11.22 -7.41
CA VAL A 138 6.16 11.08 -7.57
C VAL A 138 6.65 12.02 -8.66
N THR A 139 5.96 12.04 -9.81
CA THR A 139 6.18 13.01 -10.88
C THR A 139 4.86 13.33 -11.61
N LYS A 140 4.88 14.25 -12.57
CA LYS A 140 3.71 14.48 -13.45
C LYS A 140 3.33 13.25 -14.29
N ALA A 141 4.29 12.37 -14.61
CA ALA A 141 4.08 11.16 -15.40
C ALA A 141 3.85 9.91 -14.53
N ASP A 142 3.99 10.05 -13.22
CA ASP A 142 3.90 8.97 -12.24
C ASP A 142 3.06 9.47 -11.06
N ASP A 143 1.76 9.21 -11.15
CA ASP A 143 0.72 9.63 -10.21
C ASP A 143 0.68 8.82 -8.91
N HIS A 144 1.66 7.92 -8.69
CA HIS A 144 1.79 7.21 -7.43
C HIS A 144 2.10 8.15 -6.26
N PRO A 145 1.70 7.79 -5.02
CA PRO A 145 1.98 8.58 -3.84
C PRO A 145 3.47 8.86 -3.61
N ASN A 146 3.85 10.14 -3.52
CA ASN A 146 5.20 10.56 -3.15
C ASN A 146 5.41 10.60 -1.63
N GLY A 147 6.57 11.11 -1.18
CA GLY A 147 6.89 11.25 0.25
C GLY A 147 5.89 12.10 1.04
N LYS A 148 5.33 13.16 0.43
CA LYS A 148 4.30 13.99 1.07
C LYS A 148 3.01 13.21 1.25
N ALA A 149 2.52 12.53 0.20
CA ALA A 149 1.32 11.70 0.27
C ALA A 149 1.47 10.56 1.30
N ASN A 150 2.61 9.84 1.27
CA ASN A 150 2.90 8.78 2.23
C ASN A 150 2.98 9.29 3.67
N THR A 151 3.49 10.51 3.90
CA THR A 151 3.50 11.14 5.23
C THR A 151 2.08 11.38 5.74
N LEU A 152 1.18 11.86 4.87
CA LEU A 152 -0.23 12.09 5.21
C LEU A 152 -0.97 10.77 5.50
N VAL A 153 -0.75 9.75 4.66
CA VAL A 153 -1.26 8.39 4.88
C VAL A 153 -0.78 7.84 6.22
N ALA A 154 0.53 7.87 6.48
CA ALA A 154 1.11 7.37 7.71
C ALA A 154 0.57 8.10 8.95
N ALA A 155 0.35 9.41 8.87
CA ALA A 155 -0.23 10.19 9.95
C ALA A 155 -1.66 9.76 10.29
N GLN A 156 -2.49 9.44 9.29
CA GLN A 156 -3.85 8.93 9.51
C GLN A 156 -3.83 7.55 10.14
N VAL A 157 -3.03 6.63 9.60
CA VAL A 157 -2.90 5.26 10.10
C VAL A 157 -2.34 5.24 11.51
N LEU A 158 -1.30 6.03 11.79
CA LEU A 158 -0.69 6.11 13.11
C LEU A 158 -1.68 6.59 14.17
N ARG A 159 -2.50 7.61 13.87
CA ARG A 159 -3.56 8.07 14.77
C ARG A 159 -4.51 6.93 15.13
N TRP A 160 -5.01 6.23 14.13
CA TRP A 160 -5.91 5.08 14.35
C TRP A 160 -5.26 3.99 15.22
N VAL A 161 -3.99 3.66 14.97
CA VAL A 161 -3.26 2.64 15.73
C VAL A 161 -3.11 3.06 17.19
N VAL A 162 -2.68 4.31 17.44
CA VAL A 162 -2.51 4.82 18.80
C VAL A 162 -3.83 4.83 19.55
N ASP A 163 -4.90 5.33 18.94
CA ASP A 163 -6.24 5.40 19.56
C ASP A 163 -6.76 3.99 19.91
N THR A 164 -6.56 3.04 19.00
CA THR A 164 -6.96 1.64 19.21
C THR A 164 -6.20 0.99 20.35
N LEU A 165 -4.86 1.13 20.39
CA LEU A 165 -4.04 0.57 21.45
C LEU A 165 -4.36 1.21 22.81
N GLN A 166 -4.60 2.52 22.86
CA GLN A 166 -5.03 3.20 24.08
C GLN A 166 -6.38 2.69 24.59
N ALA A 167 -7.34 2.46 23.68
CA ALA A 167 -8.64 1.89 24.04
C ALA A 167 -8.49 0.47 24.61
N ASP A 168 -7.62 -0.37 24.02
CA ASP A 168 -7.36 -1.71 24.51
C ASP A 168 -6.72 -1.72 25.91
N LEU A 169 -5.71 -0.87 26.14
CA LEU A 169 -5.07 -0.73 27.45
C LEU A 169 -6.09 -0.31 28.53
N LYS A 170 -6.97 0.64 28.20
CA LYS A 170 -8.05 1.06 29.09
C LYS A 170 -9.01 -0.08 29.42
N ARG A 171 -9.43 -0.88 28.42
CA ARG A 171 -10.30 -2.06 28.63
C ARG A 171 -9.63 -3.13 29.49
N ALA A 172 -8.32 -3.30 29.35
CA ALA A 172 -7.53 -4.24 30.16
C ALA A 172 -7.28 -3.77 31.60
N GLY A 173 -7.79 -2.60 32.01
CA GLY A 173 -7.55 -2.03 33.34
C GLY A 173 -6.10 -1.55 33.55
N VAL A 174 -5.30 -1.49 32.49
CA VAL A 174 -3.93 -0.98 32.54
C VAL A 174 -4.01 0.54 32.57
N ARG A 175 -3.67 1.15 33.72
CA ARG A 175 -3.50 2.60 33.80
C ARG A 175 -2.35 2.99 32.89
N ALA A 176 -2.64 3.77 31.85
CA ALA A 176 -1.61 4.39 31.03
C ALA A 176 -0.73 5.26 31.95
N HIS A 177 0.52 4.85 32.17
CA HIS A 177 1.51 5.75 32.75
C HIS A 177 1.61 6.96 31.83
N HIS A 178 1.37 8.12 32.42
CA HIS A 178 1.33 9.42 31.75
C HIS A 178 2.67 9.65 31.02
N PHE A 179 2.75 9.31 29.72
CA PHE A 179 3.84 9.79 28.88
C PHE A 179 3.56 11.28 28.64
N GLY A 180 4.21 12.09 29.47
CA GLY A 180 4.01 13.52 29.55
C GLY A 180 4.10 14.19 28.18
N ASN A 181 3.20 15.16 28.03
CA ASN A 181 3.00 16.07 26.91
C ASN A 181 4.31 16.76 26.48
N SER A 182 5.15 16.06 25.72
CA SER A 182 6.36 16.61 25.12
C SER A 182 6.06 16.86 23.65
N ARG A 183 5.81 18.13 23.31
CA ARG A 183 5.73 18.59 21.92
C ARG A 183 6.90 18.01 21.14
N PHE A 184 6.59 17.27 20.09
CA PHE A 184 7.60 16.71 19.19
C PHE A 184 8.24 17.87 18.42
N ASN A 185 9.37 18.38 18.93
CA ASN A 185 10.16 19.41 18.28
C ASN A 185 11.28 18.74 17.49
N MET A 186 11.23 18.83 16.16
CA MET A 186 12.07 18.10 15.19
C MET A 186 13.56 18.49 15.17
N THR A 187 14.08 19.24 16.15
CA THR A 187 15.45 19.81 16.12
C THR A 187 16.45 19.19 17.10
N LYS A 188 16.09 18.14 17.86
CA LYS A 188 17.05 17.44 18.74
C LYS A 188 17.05 15.92 18.55
N ALA A 189 17.30 15.45 17.33
CA ALA A 189 17.71 14.08 17.08
C ALA A 189 19.24 13.94 17.25
N ARG A 190 19.75 14.05 18.49
CA ARG A 190 21.15 13.70 18.79
C ARG A 190 21.37 13.41 20.27
N ARG A 191 21.01 12.19 20.67
CA ARG A 191 21.51 11.38 21.81
C ARG A 191 20.36 10.53 22.36
N TRP A 192 20.28 9.29 21.88
CA TRP A 192 19.58 8.20 22.56
C TRP A 192 20.55 7.02 22.62
N THR A 193 21.40 7.01 23.63
CA THR A 193 22.11 5.82 24.11
C THR A 193 21.73 5.68 25.57
N GLY A 194 20.85 4.73 25.88
CA GLY A 194 20.50 4.37 27.25
C GLY A 194 19.01 4.24 27.49
N LEU A 195 18.42 3.11 27.07
CA LEU A 195 17.40 2.41 27.85
C LEU A 195 17.22 0.98 27.30
N ALA A 196 18.17 0.10 27.64
CA ALA A 196 18.02 -1.34 27.50
C ALA A 196 18.39 -1.97 28.85
N ALA A 197 17.42 -1.97 29.77
CA ALA A 197 17.51 -2.71 31.04
C ALA A 197 16.12 -2.80 31.71
N ALA A 198 15.22 -3.57 31.12
CA ALA A 198 14.14 -4.25 31.84
C ALA A 198 13.63 -5.39 30.95
N LEU A 199 13.72 -6.62 31.48
CA LEU A 199 13.42 -7.93 30.87
C LEU A 199 14.65 -8.64 30.29
N GLY A 200 15.00 -9.73 30.98
CA GLY A 200 16.30 -10.37 30.98
C GLY A 200 16.65 -11.18 29.74
N GLY A 201 17.97 -11.22 29.50
CA GLY A 201 18.70 -12.47 29.34
C GLY A 201 18.81 -13.06 27.95
N VAL A 202 19.76 -12.57 27.13
CA VAL A 202 20.62 -13.40 26.26
C VAL A 202 21.98 -12.71 26.10
N ARG A 203 23.06 -13.49 26.14
CA ARG A 203 24.49 -13.11 26.10
C ARG A 203 24.84 -12.13 24.96
N ALA A 204 25.66 -11.13 25.29
CA ALA A 204 26.28 -10.20 24.33
C ALA A 204 27.40 -10.90 23.55
N GLY A 205 27.15 -11.15 22.26
CA GLY A 205 28.19 -11.43 21.26
C GLY A 205 28.79 -10.11 20.75
N MET A 206 30.12 -10.05 20.78
CA MET A 206 30.97 -8.92 20.44
C MET A 206 30.83 -8.54 18.96
N TYR A 207 30.37 -7.32 18.64
CA TYR A 207 30.44 -6.75 17.29
C TYR A 207 31.28 -5.47 17.32
N ARG A 208 32.38 -5.48 16.55
CA ARG A 208 33.27 -4.33 16.34
C ARG A 208 32.66 -3.39 15.29
N PRO A 209 32.77 -2.05 15.44
CA PRO A 209 32.30 -1.13 14.41
C PRO A 209 33.33 -1.07 13.27
N ILE A 210 32.86 -1.16 12.02
CA ILE A 210 33.65 -0.80 10.84
C ILE A 210 33.26 0.63 10.45
N SER A 211 34.28 1.46 10.27
CA SER A 211 34.21 2.87 9.93
C SER A 211 33.60 3.13 8.56
N ALA A 212 32.97 4.30 8.45
CA ALA A 212 32.52 4.89 7.21
C ALA A 212 33.67 5.11 6.21
N ALA A 213 33.50 4.59 5.00
CA ALA A 213 34.12 5.08 3.78
C ALA A 213 33.09 4.93 2.66
N GLY A 214 32.75 6.04 2.01
CA GLY A 214 31.75 6.05 0.94
C GLY A 214 32.21 5.28 -0.29
N ILE A 215 31.27 4.73 -1.04
CA ILE A 215 31.38 4.43 -2.47
C ILE A 215 29.97 4.49 -3.09
N SER A 216 29.95 5.14 -4.25
CA SER A 216 28.91 5.30 -5.27
C SER A 216 27.94 4.12 -5.45
N ILE A 217 26.64 4.43 -5.59
CA ILE A 217 25.60 3.48 -5.99
C ILE A 217 25.65 3.35 -7.52
N GLN A 218 26.27 2.28 -8.02
CA GLN A 218 25.99 1.78 -9.36
C GLN A 218 24.84 0.77 -9.28
N SER A 219 23.79 1.03 -10.04
CA SER A 219 22.69 0.11 -10.31
C SER A 219 23.17 -1.05 -11.17
N THR A 220 23.24 -2.25 -10.62
CA THR A 220 23.38 -3.49 -11.39
C THR A 220 22.06 -4.26 -11.38
N LEU A 221 21.39 -4.26 -12.53
CA LEU A 221 20.39 -5.26 -12.92
C LEU A 221 21.11 -6.62 -12.98
N SER A 222 20.72 -7.56 -12.12
CA SER A 222 21.20 -8.95 -12.20
C SER A 222 20.11 -9.83 -12.78
N PHE A 223 20.38 -10.32 -13.99
CA PHE A 223 19.68 -11.42 -14.65
C PHE A 223 20.09 -12.72 -13.95
N SER A 224 19.14 -13.47 -13.39
CA SER A 224 19.39 -14.86 -12.98
C SER A 224 18.42 -15.78 -13.72
N SER A 225 18.96 -16.51 -14.70
CA SER A 225 18.31 -17.67 -15.26
C SER A 225 18.45 -18.82 -14.27
N MET A 226 17.35 -19.35 -13.76
CA MET A 226 17.34 -20.67 -13.14
C MET A 226 16.35 -21.56 -13.88
N ARG A 227 16.91 -22.47 -14.67
CA ARG A 227 16.24 -23.69 -15.12
C ARG A 227 16.01 -24.55 -13.88
N GLU A 228 14.77 -24.88 -13.59
CA GLU A 228 14.46 -26.05 -12.76
C GLU A 228 13.82 -27.15 -13.59
N ARG A 229 14.39 -28.35 -13.38
CA ARG A 229 14.13 -29.58 -14.09
C ARG A 229 12.78 -30.15 -13.65
N GLN A 230 11.98 -30.43 -14.66
CA GLN A 230 10.98 -31.48 -14.74
C GLN A 230 11.35 -32.73 -13.92
N VAL A 231 10.52 -33.07 -12.93
CA VAL A 231 10.38 -34.44 -12.43
C VAL A 231 9.02 -34.96 -12.87
N ARG A 232 9.08 -36.01 -13.69
CA ARG A 232 7.94 -36.82 -14.11
C ARG A 232 7.43 -37.62 -12.91
N GLY A 233 6.12 -37.66 -12.72
CA GLY A 233 5.43 -38.73 -12.01
C GLY A 233 4.24 -39.18 -12.87
N LYS A 234 4.42 -40.29 -13.59
CA LYS A 234 3.32 -41.06 -14.18
C LYS A 234 2.64 -41.83 -13.04
N MET A 235 1.31 -41.80 -12.99
CA MET A 235 0.43 -42.95 -13.22
C MET A 235 -0.98 -42.43 -13.48
#